data_AF-A0A7X2MTB0-F1
#
_entry.id   AF-A0A7X2MTB0-F1
#
_cell.length_a   1.000
_cell.length_b   1.000
_cell.length_c   1.000
_cell.angle_alpha   90.00
_cell.angle_beta   90.00
_cell.angle_gamma   90.00
#
_symmetry.space_group_name_H-M   'P 1'
#
loop_
_entity.id
_entity.type
_entity.pdbx_description
1 polymer ?
#
loop_
_entity_poly.entity_id
_entity_poly.type
_entity_poly.pdbx_seq_one_letter_code
_entity_poly.pdbx_strand_id
1 'polypeptide(L)'
;RIELGLKRFLEAEGCHAFTTNFQTLHGMTQLPGLAVQRLMGQGYGFAGEGDWKTAALLRIFKVLAGDRKGGTSFMEDYTYHFSPGNDLVLGSHMLEVCPSIAIEEKPLIDVQFLGIGDKADPARMIFSTPAGRAINASVIDMGDRFRLLVNVVDAIEQPKPLPKLP
;
A
#
# COMPACT_ATOMS: atom_id res chain seq x y z
N ARG A 1 10.63 13.83 -8.48
CA ARG A 1 11.81 13.25 -9.19
C ARG A 1 11.81 11.73 -9.10
N ILE A 2 11.80 11.14 -7.91
CA ILE A 2 11.75 9.68 -7.70
C ILE A 2 10.65 9.00 -8.52
N GLU A 3 9.41 9.51 -8.45
CA GLU A 3 8.27 8.96 -9.21
C GLU A 3 8.54 8.86 -10.72
N LEU A 4 9.03 9.93 -11.33
CA LEU A 4 9.32 9.96 -12.77
C LEU A 4 10.48 9.02 -13.13
N GLY A 5 11.49 8.91 -12.27
CA GLY A 5 12.61 7.99 -12.46
C GLY A 5 12.16 6.53 -12.40
N LEU A 6 11.40 6.16 -11.35
CA LEU A 6 10.82 4.84 -11.22
C LEU A 6 9.90 4.52 -12.39
N LYS A 7 8.97 5.41 -12.73
CA LYS A 7 8.03 5.21 -13.84
C LYS A 7 8.76 4.93 -15.16
N ARG A 8 9.73 5.78 -15.52
CA ARG A 8 10.52 5.61 -16.75
C ARG A 8 11.28 4.30 -16.77
N PHE A 9 11.89 3.90 -15.65
CA PHE A 9 12.60 2.64 -15.54
C PHE A 9 11.64 1.45 -15.73
N LEU A 10 10.52 1.44 -15.01
CA LEU A 10 9.53 0.38 -15.09
C LEU A 10 8.94 0.25 -16.50
N GLU A 11 8.67 1.37 -17.17
CA GLU A 11 8.17 1.38 -18.56
C GLU A 11 9.22 0.88 -19.55
N ALA A 12 10.48 1.29 -19.41
CA ALA A 12 11.56 0.87 -20.30
C ALA A 12 11.85 -0.63 -20.19
N GLU A 13 11.78 -1.19 -18.99
CA GLU A 13 12.02 -2.61 -18.72
C GLU A 13 10.76 -3.48 -18.85
N GLY A 14 9.60 -2.89 -19.19
CA GLY A 14 8.32 -3.62 -19.30
C GLY A 14 7.84 -4.23 -17.97
N CYS A 15 8.23 -3.65 -16.83
CA CYS A 15 7.83 -4.12 -15.52
C CYS A 15 6.39 -3.72 -15.20
N HIS A 16 5.64 -4.61 -14.53
CA HIS A 16 4.26 -4.36 -14.10
C HIS A 16 4.08 -4.32 -12.58
N ALA A 17 5.08 -4.78 -11.85
CA ALA A 17 5.15 -4.73 -10.40
C ALA A 17 6.60 -4.53 -9.96
N PHE A 18 6.80 -3.99 -8.76
CA PHE A 18 8.13 -3.76 -8.21
C PHE A 18 8.08 -3.76 -6.68
N THR A 19 9.24 -3.80 -6.05
CA THR A 19 9.39 -3.71 -4.60
C THR A 19 10.46 -2.68 -4.26
N THR A 20 10.41 -2.13 -3.06
CA THR A 20 11.51 -1.35 -2.46
C THR A 20 12.02 -2.07 -1.23
N ASN A 21 13.18 -1.69 -0.72
CA ASN A 21 13.68 -2.15 0.58
C ASN A 21 14.39 -0.98 1.27
N PHE A 22 13.92 -0.58 2.44
CA PHE A 22 14.48 0.57 3.18
C PHE A 22 15.92 0.35 3.64
N GLN A 23 16.40 -0.90 3.68
CA GLN A 23 17.79 -1.24 4.01
C GLN A 23 18.75 -0.99 2.84
N THR A 24 18.25 -0.66 1.64
CA THR A 24 19.08 -0.42 0.45
C THR A 24 18.62 0.83 -0.31
N LEU A 25 18.94 2.00 0.24
CA LEU A 25 18.59 3.32 -0.30
C LEU A 25 19.81 4.16 -0.71
N HIS A 26 20.93 3.52 -1.09
CA HIS A 26 22.13 4.22 -1.52
C HIS A 26 21.86 5.09 -2.75
N GLY A 27 22.23 6.37 -2.69
CA GLY A 27 21.99 7.33 -3.77
C GLY A 27 20.55 7.87 -3.85
N MET A 28 19.63 7.37 -3.01
CA MET A 28 18.26 7.88 -2.91
C MET A 28 18.18 8.99 -1.85
N THR A 29 17.38 10.03 -2.13
CA THR A 29 17.20 11.14 -1.17
C THR A 29 16.22 10.81 -0.05
N GLN A 30 15.22 9.98 -0.32
CA GLN A 30 14.17 9.56 0.60
C GLN A 30 13.64 8.19 0.19
N LEU A 31 12.95 7.50 1.11
CA LEU A 31 12.19 6.31 0.77
C LEU A 31 11.04 6.65 -0.20
N PRO A 32 10.79 5.84 -1.26
CA PRO A 32 9.69 6.09 -2.19
C PRO A 32 8.30 5.90 -1.55
N GLY A 33 7.69 6.96 -0.99
CA GLY A 33 6.31 6.96 -0.50
C GLY A 33 5.28 7.39 -1.55
N LEU A 34 5.07 8.70 -1.68
CA LEU A 34 4.13 9.31 -2.64
C LEU A 34 4.26 8.75 -4.06
N ALA A 35 5.51 8.53 -4.51
CA ALA A 35 5.81 7.95 -5.81
C ALA A 35 5.16 6.57 -5.98
N VAL A 36 5.28 5.70 -4.98
CA VAL A 36 4.73 4.34 -5.01
C VAL A 36 3.21 4.37 -4.93
N GLN A 37 2.64 5.22 -4.07
CA GLN A 37 1.19 5.38 -3.96
C GLN A 37 0.57 5.77 -5.32
N ARG A 38 1.18 6.74 -6.02
CA ARG A 38 0.72 7.16 -7.35
C ARG A 38 0.94 6.12 -8.43
N LEU A 39 2.03 5.34 -8.38
CA LEU A 39 2.27 4.24 -9.30
C LEU A 39 1.26 3.10 -9.09
N MET A 40 0.93 2.73 -7.84
CA MET A 40 -0.15 1.78 -7.57
C MET A 40 -1.51 2.31 -8.06
N GLY A 41 -1.76 3.62 -7.94
CA GLY A 41 -2.94 4.27 -8.50
C GLY A 41 -3.02 4.16 -10.03
N GLN A 42 -1.87 4.06 -10.71
CA GLN A 42 -1.75 3.83 -12.15
C GLN A 42 -1.82 2.34 -12.54
N GLY A 43 -2.00 1.43 -11.57
CA GLY A 43 -2.18 0.00 -11.84
C GLY A 43 -0.94 -0.87 -11.60
N TYR A 44 0.19 -0.31 -11.18
CA TYR A 44 1.38 -1.10 -10.83
C TYR A 44 1.15 -1.94 -9.57
N GLY A 45 1.70 -3.15 -9.57
CA GLY A 45 1.84 -3.93 -8.34
C GLY A 45 3.00 -3.42 -7.48
N PHE A 46 2.84 -3.48 -6.17
CA PHE A 46 3.84 -3.08 -5.21
C PHE A 46 3.64 -3.82 -3.89
N ALA A 47 4.75 -4.08 -3.21
CA ALA A 47 4.80 -4.37 -1.78
C ALA A 47 6.17 -3.94 -1.24
N GLY A 48 6.23 -3.61 0.04
CA GLY A 48 7.44 -3.18 0.72
C GLY A 48 8.46 -4.30 0.91
N GLU A 49 9.64 -3.92 1.42
CA GLU A 49 10.67 -4.79 2.00
C GLU A 49 11.17 -5.94 1.11
N GLY A 50 11.00 -5.84 -0.21
CA GLY A 50 11.38 -6.89 -1.15
C GLY A 50 10.34 -8.00 -1.32
N ASP A 51 9.09 -7.81 -0.84
CA ASP A 51 8.04 -8.82 -0.97
C ASP A 51 7.45 -8.90 -2.39
N TRP A 52 8.17 -9.59 -3.26
CA TRP A 52 7.76 -9.81 -4.64
C TRP A 52 6.46 -10.61 -4.78
N LYS A 53 6.10 -11.44 -3.78
CA LYS A 53 4.88 -12.26 -3.83
C LYS A 53 3.64 -11.38 -3.74
N THR A 54 3.62 -10.48 -2.76
CA THR A 54 2.51 -9.54 -2.59
C THR A 54 2.51 -8.49 -3.70
N ALA A 55 3.67 -8.03 -4.17
CA ALA A 55 3.75 -7.10 -5.31
C ALA A 55 3.12 -7.71 -6.58
N ALA A 56 3.45 -8.97 -6.88
CA ALA A 56 2.85 -9.70 -7.99
C ALA A 56 1.34 -9.91 -7.78
N LEU A 57 0.92 -10.33 -6.58
CA LEU A 57 -0.49 -10.54 -6.24
C LEU A 57 -1.30 -9.25 -6.41
N LEU A 58 -0.79 -8.12 -5.96
CA LEU A 58 -1.45 -6.82 -6.13
C LEU A 58 -1.65 -6.48 -7.61
N ARG A 59 -0.63 -6.69 -8.45
CA ARG A 59 -0.77 -6.47 -9.89
C ARG A 59 -1.84 -7.39 -10.49
N ILE A 60 -1.82 -8.68 -10.15
CA ILE A 60 -2.82 -9.65 -10.63
C ILE A 60 -4.22 -9.19 -10.26
N PHE A 61 -4.44 -8.79 -9.00
CA PHE A 61 -5.76 -8.36 -8.54
C PHE A 61 -6.20 -7.03 -9.13
N LYS A 62 -5.29 -6.08 -9.35
CA LYS A 62 -5.60 -4.84 -10.08
C LYS A 62 -6.03 -5.11 -11.51
N VAL A 63 -5.35 -6.01 -12.22
CA VAL A 63 -5.76 -6.42 -13.58
C VAL A 63 -7.09 -7.16 -13.55
N LEU A 64 -7.29 -8.07 -12.59
CA LEU A 64 -8.53 -8.84 -12.43
C LEU A 64 -9.72 -7.92 -12.11
N ALA A 65 -9.52 -6.87 -11.32
CA ALA A 65 -10.54 -5.88 -10.98
C ALA A 65 -11.00 -5.10 -12.22
N GLY A 66 -10.09 -4.78 -13.15
CA GLY A 66 -10.41 -3.99 -14.34
C GLY A 66 -11.07 -2.67 -13.96
N ASP A 67 -12.19 -2.35 -14.62
CA ASP A 67 -12.96 -1.12 -14.39
C ASP A 67 -14.09 -1.28 -13.34
N ARG A 68 -14.07 -2.37 -12.55
CA ARG A 68 -15.09 -2.57 -11.51
C ARG A 68 -14.97 -1.48 -10.45
N LYS A 69 -16.13 -1.02 -9.95
CA LYS A 69 -16.18 -0.06 -8.84
C LYS A 69 -15.49 -0.63 -7.60
N GLY A 70 -14.73 0.22 -6.92
CA GLY A 70 -13.92 -0.13 -5.76
C GLY A 70 -12.44 0.14 -6.00
N GLY A 71 -11.59 -0.32 -5.07
CA GLY A 71 -10.15 -0.16 -5.16
C GLY A 71 -9.41 -1.43 -4.75
N THR A 72 -8.11 -1.45 -4.99
CA THR A 72 -7.23 -2.57 -4.59
C THR A 72 -5.88 -1.98 -4.20
N SER A 73 -5.43 -2.27 -2.99
CA SER A 73 -4.20 -1.70 -2.42
C SER A 73 -3.30 -2.78 -1.85
N PHE A 74 -2.01 -2.49 -1.79
CA PHE A 74 -1.12 -3.10 -0.80
C PHE A 74 -1.59 -2.69 0.61
N MET A 75 -1.47 -3.60 1.58
CA MET A 75 -1.95 -3.40 2.94
C MET A 75 -1.20 -4.29 3.92
N GLU A 76 -1.02 -3.80 5.15
CA GLU A 76 -0.50 -4.54 6.28
C GLU A 76 -1.37 -4.26 7.52
N ASP A 77 -1.75 -5.30 8.27
CA ASP A 77 -2.44 -5.20 9.55
C ASP A 77 -1.50 -4.55 10.60
N TYR A 78 -1.77 -3.29 10.97
CA TYR A 78 -0.80 -2.45 11.66
C TYR A 78 -1.02 -2.39 13.18
N THR A 79 -2.28 -2.35 13.63
CA THR A 79 -2.64 -2.40 15.05
C THR A 79 -4.10 -2.82 15.24
N TYR A 80 -4.45 -3.17 16.49
CA TYR A 80 -5.77 -3.68 16.87
C TYR A 80 -6.51 -2.75 17.83
N HIS A 81 -7.83 -2.73 17.71
CA HIS A 81 -8.73 -2.18 18.70
C HIS A 81 -9.55 -3.34 19.29
N PHE A 82 -9.27 -3.69 20.55
CA PHE A 82 -10.04 -4.71 21.26
C PHE A 82 -11.15 -4.07 22.08
N SER A 83 -12.40 -4.36 21.71
CA SER A 83 -13.58 -3.85 22.40
C SER A 83 -14.71 -4.86 22.24
N PRO A 84 -15.37 -5.29 23.33
CA PRO A 84 -16.42 -6.30 23.25
C PRO A 84 -17.49 -5.97 22.19
N GLY A 85 -17.60 -6.81 21.16
CA GLY A 85 -18.54 -6.62 20.05
C GLY A 85 -18.11 -5.60 18.99
N ASN A 86 -16.90 -5.06 19.09
CA ASN A 86 -16.33 -4.06 18.17
C ASN A 86 -14.80 -4.26 18.06
N ASP A 87 -14.36 -5.48 17.82
CA ASP A 87 -12.95 -5.76 17.56
C ASP A 87 -12.60 -5.32 16.13
N LEU A 88 -11.58 -4.47 15.99
CA LEU A 88 -11.18 -3.87 14.71
C LEU A 88 -9.69 -4.03 14.45
N VAL A 89 -9.33 -4.01 13.18
CA VAL A 89 -7.95 -3.92 12.71
C VAL A 89 -7.77 -2.61 11.96
N LEU A 90 -6.70 -1.88 12.28
CA LEU A 90 -6.24 -0.75 11.48
C LEU A 90 -5.16 -1.25 10.52
N GLY A 91 -5.47 -1.23 9.23
CA GLY A 91 -4.51 -1.50 8.17
C GLY A 91 -3.78 -0.23 7.72
N SER A 92 -2.48 -0.34 7.47
CA SER A 92 -1.67 0.74 6.88
C SER A 92 -0.40 0.15 6.26
N HIS A 93 0.57 1.01 5.95
CA HIS A 93 1.99 0.67 5.79
C HIS A 93 2.82 1.90 6.19
N MET A 94 4.14 1.84 6.11
CA MET A 94 5.00 2.99 6.46
C MET A 94 4.70 4.25 5.63
N LEU A 95 4.37 4.09 4.35
CA LEU A 95 3.99 5.16 3.42
C LEU A 95 2.96 4.70 2.36
N GLU A 96 3.08 3.44 1.91
CA GLU A 96 2.67 3.02 0.59
C GLU A 96 1.27 2.42 0.53
N VAL A 97 0.25 3.20 0.91
CA VAL A 97 -1.16 2.83 0.72
C VAL A 97 -1.71 3.46 -0.57
N CYS A 98 -2.34 2.67 -1.43
CA CYS A 98 -2.80 3.10 -2.75
C CYS A 98 -4.04 3.99 -2.66
N PRO A 99 -4.08 5.17 -3.31
CA PRO A 99 -5.22 6.08 -3.27
C PRO A 99 -6.46 5.54 -3.99
N SER A 100 -6.39 4.37 -4.66
CA SER A 100 -7.58 3.74 -5.28
C SER A 100 -8.65 3.35 -4.25
N ILE A 101 -8.28 3.28 -2.96
CA ILE A 101 -9.20 3.03 -1.85
C ILE A 101 -9.43 4.29 -1.00
N ALA A 102 -9.15 5.49 -1.50
CA ALA A 102 -9.44 6.74 -0.78
C ALA A 102 -10.92 7.13 -0.89
N ILE A 103 -11.48 7.72 0.17
CA ILE A 103 -12.79 8.40 0.12
C ILE A 103 -12.63 9.80 -0.48
N GLU A 104 -11.58 10.51 -0.05
CA GLU A 104 -11.34 11.89 -0.42
C GLU A 104 -10.94 12.01 -1.89
N GLU A 105 -11.59 12.91 -2.63
CA GLU A 105 -11.21 13.24 -4.02
C GLU A 105 -9.76 13.74 -4.10
N LYS A 106 -9.31 14.43 -3.05
CA LYS A 106 -7.96 15.00 -2.92
C LYS A 106 -7.34 14.58 -1.59
N PRO A 107 -6.62 13.44 -1.57
CA PRO A 107 -5.82 13.06 -0.41
C PRO A 107 -4.86 14.18 0.01
N LEU A 108 -4.66 14.33 1.32
CA LEU A 108 -3.67 15.26 1.86
C LEU A 108 -2.28 14.76 1.50
N ILE A 109 -1.42 15.63 0.97
CA ILE A 109 0.00 15.33 0.83
C ILE A 109 0.73 15.96 2.01
N ASP A 110 1.48 15.15 2.74
CA ASP A 110 2.24 15.59 3.90
C ASP A 110 3.67 15.03 3.89
N VAL A 111 4.56 15.68 4.63
CA VAL A 111 5.98 15.33 4.79
C VAL A 111 6.29 15.29 6.26
N GLN A 112 6.59 14.10 6.78
CA GLN A 112 6.88 13.88 8.19
C GLN A 112 8.10 12.99 8.37
N PHE A 113 8.71 13.11 9.54
CA PHE A 113 9.88 12.32 9.92
C PHE A 113 9.61 10.80 9.83
N LEU A 114 10.53 10.09 9.18
CA LEU A 114 10.57 8.64 9.15
C LEU A 114 11.99 8.16 9.49
N GLY A 115 12.18 7.62 10.69
CA GLY A 115 13.48 7.10 11.11
C GLY A 115 13.92 5.83 10.36
N ILE A 116 12.97 5.09 9.79
CA ILE A 116 13.23 3.86 9.03
C ILE A 116 13.87 4.21 7.69
N GLY A 117 15.05 3.62 7.41
CA GLY A 117 15.82 3.84 6.18
C GLY A 117 16.84 4.98 6.24
N ASP A 118 16.83 5.79 7.32
CA ASP A 118 17.78 6.87 7.60
C ASP A 118 17.98 7.81 6.40
N LYS A 119 16.89 8.45 5.96
CA LYS A 119 16.85 9.40 4.84
C LYS A 119 16.03 10.62 5.21
N ALA A 120 15.96 11.58 4.28
CA ALA A 120 15.12 12.76 4.46
C ALA A 120 13.64 12.38 4.58
N ASP A 121 12.89 13.24 5.28
CA ASP A 121 11.46 13.10 5.52
C ASP A 121 10.69 12.86 4.20
N PRO A 122 10.08 11.68 4.01
CA PRO A 122 9.43 11.33 2.76
C PRO A 122 8.02 11.92 2.67
N ALA A 123 7.68 12.45 1.49
CA ALA A 123 6.30 12.80 1.15
C ALA A 123 5.40 11.55 1.02
N ARG A 124 4.16 11.66 1.51
CA ARG A 124 3.09 10.64 1.38
C ARG A 124 1.72 11.28 1.16
N MET A 125 0.76 10.50 0.67
CA MET A 125 -0.68 10.79 0.71
C MET A 125 -1.30 10.20 1.97
N ILE A 126 -2.13 10.98 2.64
CA ILE A 126 -2.93 10.62 3.82
C ILE A 126 -4.41 10.76 3.43
N PHE A 127 -5.20 9.72 3.71
CA PHE A 127 -6.63 9.64 3.36
C PHE A 127 -7.33 8.55 4.19
N SER A 128 -8.66 8.58 4.25
CA SER A 128 -9.49 7.52 4.84
C SER A 128 -10.01 6.57 3.77
N THR A 129 -10.40 5.35 4.16
CA THR A 129 -10.90 4.30 3.25
C THR A 129 -12.40 4.11 3.36
N PRO A 130 -13.14 3.81 2.26
CA PRO A 130 -14.59 3.69 2.29
C PRO A 130 -15.03 2.48 3.09
N ALA A 131 -16.14 2.63 3.81
CA ALA A 131 -16.83 1.49 4.42
C ALA A 131 -17.37 0.56 3.32
N GLY A 132 -17.42 -0.74 3.62
CA GLY A 132 -17.99 -1.74 2.75
C GLY A 132 -17.28 -3.07 2.79
N ARG A 133 -17.89 -4.05 2.13
CA ARG A 133 -17.35 -5.41 2.06
C ARG A 133 -16.07 -5.44 1.24
N ALA A 134 -15.05 -6.09 1.78
CA ALA A 134 -13.74 -6.24 1.16
C ALA A 134 -13.16 -7.63 1.43
N ILE A 135 -11.97 -7.87 0.88
CA ILE A 135 -11.16 -9.04 1.18
C ILE A 135 -9.72 -8.62 1.47
N ASN A 136 -9.09 -9.27 2.44
CA ASN A 136 -7.63 -9.29 2.58
C ASN A 136 -7.12 -10.63 2.05
N ALA A 137 -6.16 -10.60 1.13
CA ALA A 137 -5.62 -11.80 0.52
C ALA A 137 -4.10 -11.85 0.67
N SER A 138 -3.56 -13.02 0.97
CA SER A 138 -2.12 -13.27 1.08
C SER A 138 -1.75 -14.56 0.37
N VAL A 139 -0.70 -14.52 -0.43
CA VAL A 139 -0.11 -15.72 -1.04
C VAL A 139 1.17 -16.08 -0.30
N ILE A 140 1.20 -17.28 0.26
CA ILE A 140 2.33 -17.78 1.03
C ILE A 140 2.96 -18.96 0.29
N ASP A 141 4.29 -18.97 0.29
CA ASP A 141 5.10 -20.10 -0.16
C ASP A 141 5.33 -21.02 1.04
N MET A 142 4.84 -22.27 0.95
CA MET A 142 5.00 -23.28 2.00
C MET A 142 6.25 -24.15 1.77
N GLY A 143 7.04 -23.86 0.73
CA GLY A 143 8.21 -24.62 0.29
C GLY A 143 7.91 -25.54 -0.88
N ASP A 144 6.93 -26.45 -0.73
CA ASP A 144 6.53 -27.44 -1.75
C ASP A 144 5.33 -26.99 -2.60
N ARG A 145 4.61 -25.97 -2.16
CA ARG A 145 3.42 -25.41 -2.83
C ARG A 145 3.14 -23.99 -2.36
N PHE A 146 2.33 -23.28 -3.13
CA PHE A 146 1.72 -22.03 -2.70
C PHE A 146 0.36 -22.25 -2.01
N ARG A 147 -0.02 -21.33 -1.13
CA ARG A 147 -1.37 -21.24 -0.56
C ARG A 147 -1.85 -19.79 -0.64
N LEU A 148 -3.05 -19.60 -1.18
CA LEU A 148 -3.76 -18.33 -1.12
C LEU A 148 -4.69 -18.36 0.09
N LEU A 149 -4.51 -17.43 1.02
CA LEU A 149 -5.43 -17.16 2.12
C LEU A 149 -6.27 -15.95 1.73
N VAL A 150 -7.58 -16.03 1.94
CA VAL A 150 -8.51 -14.92 1.70
C VAL A 150 -9.39 -14.79 2.93
N ASN A 151 -9.30 -13.64 3.59
CA ASN A 151 -10.17 -13.24 4.68
C ASN A 151 -11.23 -12.29 4.16
N VAL A 152 -12.51 -12.59 4.40
CA VAL A 152 -13.61 -11.68 4.07
C VAL A 152 -13.77 -10.72 5.25
N VAL A 153 -13.74 -9.43 4.97
CA VAL A 153 -13.79 -8.37 5.98
C VAL A 153 -14.82 -7.32 5.60
N ASP A 154 -15.29 -6.58 6.58
CA ASP A 154 -16.10 -5.39 6.38
C ASP A 154 -15.28 -4.18 6.84
N ALA A 155 -14.85 -3.35 5.89
CA ALA A 155 -14.26 -2.06 6.21
C ALA A 155 -15.36 -1.18 6.80
N ILE A 156 -15.03 -0.48 7.89
CA ILE A 156 -15.97 0.43 8.55
C ILE A 156 -15.57 1.88 8.34
N GLU A 157 -16.54 2.77 8.51
CA GLU A 157 -16.23 4.20 8.59
C GLU A 157 -15.33 4.44 9.81
N GLN A 158 -14.31 5.28 9.62
CA GLN A 158 -13.37 5.61 10.67
C GLN A 158 -14.12 6.25 11.85
N PRO A 159 -14.12 5.62 13.04
CA PRO A 159 -15.00 6.06 14.14
C PRO A 159 -14.54 7.36 14.80
N LYS A 160 -13.24 7.71 14.67
CA LYS A 160 -12.64 8.91 15.25
C LYS A 160 -11.51 9.45 14.37
N PRO A 161 -11.30 10.78 14.32
CA PRO A 161 -10.15 11.37 13.65
C PRO A 161 -8.81 10.82 14.17
N LEU A 162 -7.82 10.73 13.29
CA LEU A 162 -6.47 10.24 13.59
C LEU A 162 -5.42 11.35 13.37
N PRO A 163 -5.47 12.48 14.09
CA PRO A 163 -4.70 13.69 13.77
C PRO A 163 -3.17 13.56 13.96
N LYS A 164 -2.72 12.46 14.57
CA LYS A 164 -1.31 12.16 14.80
C LYS A 164 -0.84 10.94 14.01
N LEU A 165 -1.71 10.32 13.22
CA LEU A 165 -1.32 9.26 12.31
C LEU A 165 -0.79 9.95 11.04
N PRO A 166 0.49 9.75 10.70
CA PRO A 166 1.14 10.49 9.64
C PRO A 166 0.97 9.80 8.27
#